data_AF-A0A9E3PL52-F1
#
_entry.id   AF-A0A9E3PL52-F1
#
_cell.length_a   1.000
_cell.length_b   1.000
_cell.length_c   1.000
_cell.angle_alpha   90.00
_cell.angle_beta   90.00
_cell.angle_gamma   90.00
#
_symmetry.space_group_name_H-M   'P 1'
#
loop_
_entity.id
_entity.type
_entity.pdbx_description
1 polymer ?
#
loop_
_entity_poly.entity_id
_entity_poly.type
_entity_poly.pdbx_seq_one_letter_code
_entity_poly.pdbx_strand_id
1 'polypeptide(L)' 'MDKTPRVDISRSREPHYLVAEWSEEHAAEKGVAAGWWVTDHAETPIHGPYPSREAGLVAMAKFGEAPSGG' A
#
# COMPACT_ATOMS: atom_id res chain seq x y z
N MET A 1 23.02 27.53 27.10
CA MET A 1 22.61 27.20 25.72
C MET A 1 22.49 25.68 25.66
N ASP A 2 21.30 25.18 25.92
CA ASP A 2 21.01 23.74 25.96
C ASP A 2 20.68 23.28 24.53
N LYS A 3 21.53 22.44 23.95
CA LYS A 3 21.33 21.90 22.59
C LYS A 3 20.54 20.60 22.70
N THR A 4 19.23 20.70 22.77
CA THR A 4 18.34 19.54 22.62
C THR A 4 18.53 18.95 21.22
N PRO A 5 18.88 17.65 21.07
CA PRO A 5 18.89 17.03 19.76
C PRO A 5 17.44 16.96 19.25
N ARG A 6 17.15 17.70 18.19
CA ARG A 6 15.92 17.53 17.42
C ARG A 6 16.04 16.21 16.68
N VAL A 7 15.44 15.16 17.22
CA VAL A 7 15.21 13.92 16.48
C VAL A 7 14.24 14.26 15.36
N ASP A 8 14.78 14.43 14.15
CA ASP A 8 13.97 14.51 12.94
C ASP A 8 13.41 13.11 12.67
N ILE A 9 12.20 12.86 13.14
CA ILE A 9 11.40 11.66 12.87
C ILE A 9 10.90 11.61 11.40
N SER A 10 11.34 12.54 10.55
CA SER A 10 10.95 12.62 9.14
C SER A 10 11.66 11.57 8.28
N ARG A 11 11.54 10.26 8.58
CA ARG A 11 12.01 9.23 7.64
C ARG A 11 11.57 7.79 7.87
N SER A 12 10.52 7.51 8.64
CA SER A 12 9.80 6.24 8.48
C SER A 12 8.97 6.30 7.19
N ARG A 13 9.63 6.18 6.05
CA ARG A 13 8.99 5.87 4.76
C ARG A 13 8.57 4.40 4.81
N GLU A 14 7.65 4.05 5.69
CA GLU A 14 6.97 2.77 5.56
C GLU A 14 6.00 2.95 4.38
N PRO A 15 6.14 2.17 3.28
CA PRO A 15 5.08 2.11 2.30
C PRO A 15 3.89 1.44 2.97
N HIS A 16 3.00 2.22 3.59
CA HIS A 16 1.74 1.67 4.06
C HIS A 16 0.88 1.40 2.83
N TYR A 17 0.94 0.15 2.37
CA TYR A 17 0.01 -0.34 1.36
C TYR A 17 -1.41 -0.34 1.93
N LEU A 18 -2.38 -0.14 1.05
CA LEU A 18 -3.81 -0.18 1.35
C LEU A 18 -4.49 -1.23 0.49
N VAL A 19 -5.63 -1.75 0.94
CA VAL A 19 -6.48 -2.65 0.15
C VAL A 19 -7.80 -1.95 -0.10
N ALA A 20 -8.13 -1.70 -1.37
CA ALA A 20 -9.34 -1.02 -1.80
C ALA A 20 -10.08 -1.81 -2.88
N GLU A 21 -11.40 -1.75 -2.87
CA GLU A 21 -12.24 -2.25 -3.95
C GLU A 21 -12.42 -1.15 -5.00
N TRP A 22 -12.12 -1.46 -6.25
CA TRP A 22 -12.29 -0.56 -7.38
C TRP A 22 -13.47 -1.04 -8.22
N SER A 23 -14.47 -0.15 -8.38
CA SER A 23 -15.58 -0.35 -9.29
C SER A 23 -15.10 -0.38 -10.75
N GLU A 24 -15.96 -0.82 -11.67
CA GLU A 24 -15.65 -0.79 -13.11
C GLU A 24 -15.33 0.62 -13.61
N GLU A 25 -16.05 1.63 -13.13
CA GLU A 25 -15.81 3.03 -13.47
C GLU A 25 -14.43 3.50 -13.01
N HIS A 26 -14.11 3.33 -11.72
CA HIS A 26 -12.82 3.74 -11.17
C HIS A 26 -11.66 2.97 -11.83
N ALA A 27 -11.83 1.66 -12.02
CA ALA A 27 -10.82 0.83 -12.65
C ALA A 27 -10.57 1.25 -14.11
N ALA A 28 -11.63 1.61 -14.85
CA ALA A 28 -11.51 2.15 -16.22
C ALA A 28 -10.78 3.49 -16.25
N GLU A 29 -11.03 4.41 -15.30
CA GLU A 29 -10.30 5.67 -15.16
C GLU A 29 -8.79 5.45 -14.94
N LYS A 30 -8.45 4.38 -14.21
CA LYS A 30 -7.06 3.97 -13.93
C LYS A 30 -6.46 3.07 -15.01
N GLY A 31 -7.24 2.64 -16.00
CA GLY A 31 -6.80 1.73 -17.06
C GLY A 31 -6.52 0.29 -16.61
N VAL A 32 -7.18 -0.17 -15.55
CA VAL A 32 -7.04 -1.53 -14.99
C VAL A 32 -8.39 -2.23 -14.87
N ALA A 33 -8.39 -3.50 -14.45
CA ALA A 33 -9.61 -4.27 -14.22
C ALA A 33 -10.23 -3.96 -12.84
N ALA A 34 -11.56 -4.03 -12.76
CA ALA A 34 -12.31 -3.92 -11.50
C ALA A 34 -11.97 -5.04 -10.52
N GLY A 35 -12.15 -4.78 -9.23
CA GLY A 35 -11.91 -5.73 -8.16
C GLY A 35 -11.06 -5.17 -7.02
N TRP A 36 -10.49 -6.04 -6.19
CA TRP A 36 -9.73 -5.64 -5.02
C TRP A 36 -8.26 -5.42 -5.35
N TRP A 37 -7.73 -4.24 -5.07
CA TRP A 37 -6.34 -3.88 -5.35
C TRP A 37 -5.59 -3.59 -4.08
N VAL A 38 -4.32 -4.00 -4.05
CA VAL A 38 -3.32 -3.47 -3.14
C VAL A 38 -2.76 -2.21 -3.80
N THR A 39 -2.86 -1.07 -3.13
CA THR A 39 -2.44 0.24 -3.62
C THR A 39 -1.44 0.89 -2.66
N ASP A 40 -0.75 1.92 -3.12
CA ASP A 40 -0.11 2.86 -2.21
C ASP A 40 -1.10 3.94 -1.72
N HIS A 41 -0.62 4.90 -0.94
CA HIS A 41 -1.41 6.05 -0.48
C HIS A 41 -1.82 7.04 -1.58
N ALA A 42 -1.16 6.99 -2.75
CA ALA A 42 -1.51 7.81 -3.90
C ALA A 42 -2.53 7.10 -4.82
N GLU A 43 -3.11 5.98 -4.35
CA GLU A 43 -4.03 5.14 -5.12
C GLU A 43 -3.40 4.59 -6.41
N THR A 44 -2.09 4.39 -6.40
CA THR A 44 -1.38 3.68 -7.48
C THR A 44 -1.60 2.18 -7.28
N PRO A 45 -2.08 1.44 -8.30
CA PRO A 45 -2.25 0.00 -8.18
C PRO A 45 -0.88 -0.67 -8.13
N ILE A 46 -0.60 -1.40 -7.04
CA ILE A 46 0.65 -2.14 -6.84
C ILE A 46 0.47 -3.61 -7.19
N HIS A 47 -0.66 -4.21 -6.80
CA HIS A 47 -0.94 -5.62 -7.01
C HIS A 47 -2.46 -5.91 -7.05
N GLY A 48 -2.89 -6.79 -7.95
CA GLY A 48 -4.31 -7.13 -8.14
C GLY A 48 -4.66 -7.37 -9.61
N PRO A 49 -5.97 -7.46 -9.94
CA PRO A 49 -7.09 -7.46 -9.01
C PRO A 49 -7.22 -8.80 -8.26
N TYR A 50 -7.70 -8.77 -7.03
CA TYR A 50 -8.03 -9.91 -6.19
C TYR A 50 -9.55 -10.15 -6.15
N PRO A 51 -9.98 -11.41 -5.96
CA PRO A 51 -11.40 -11.74 -5.92
C PRO A 51 -12.10 -11.29 -4.62
N SER A 52 -11.35 -10.95 -3.58
CA SER A 52 -11.89 -10.49 -2.29
C SER A 52 -10.92 -9.60 -1.53
N ARG A 53 -11.44 -8.85 -0.56
CA ARG A 53 -10.66 -8.03 0.37
C ARG A 53 -9.64 -8.87 1.13
N GLU A 54 -10.02 -10.04 1.60
CA GLU A 54 -9.17 -10.95 2.36
C GLU A 54 -7.98 -11.43 1.54
N ALA A 55 -8.19 -11.76 0.26
CA ALA A 55 -7.10 -12.12 -0.65
C ALA A 55 -6.12 -10.95 -0.84
N GLY A 56 -6.64 -9.72 -0.98
CA GLY A 56 -5.83 -8.51 -1.01
C GLY A 56 -5.04 -8.27 0.28
N LEU A 57 -5.65 -8.48 1.45
CA LEU A 57 -4.98 -8.34 2.75
C LEU A 57 -3.89 -9.39 2.96
N VAL A 58 -4.13 -10.64 2.58
CA VAL A 58 -3.11 -11.71 2.62
C VAL A 58 -1.95 -11.37 1.69
N ALA A 59 -2.24 -10.85 0.49
CA ALA A 59 -1.20 -10.42 -0.43
C ALA A 59 -0.40 -9.23 0.14
N MET A 60 -1.09 -8.21 0.65
CA MET A 60 -0.49 -7.04 1.30
C MET A 60 0.42 -7.45 2.46
N ALA A 61 0.00 -8.39 3.32
CA ALA A 61 0.83 -8.89 4.41
C ALA A 61 2.11 -9.57 3.92
N LYS A 62 2.03 -10.34 2.82
CA LYS A 62 3.21 -10.97 2.18
C LYS A 62 4.18 -9.96 1.58
N PHE A 63 3.71 -8.83 1.08
CA PHE A 63 4.56 -7.75 0.55
C PHE A 63 5.08 -6.79 1.63
N GLY A 64 4.31 -6.62 2.71
CA GLY A 64 4.63 -5.77 3.85
C GLY A 64 5.63 -6.41 4.82
N GLU A 65 5.85 -7.72 4.75
CA GLU A 65 7.08 -8.33 5.27
C GLU A 65 8.25 -7.90 4.39
N ALA A 66 8.86 -6.77 4.72
CA ALA A 66 10.25 -6.53 4.35
C ALA A 66 11.06 -7.76 4.79
N PRO A 67 11.96 -8.33 3.95
CA PRO A 67 12.82 -9.40 4.41
C PRO A 67 13.58 -8.91 5.64
N SER A 68 13.23 -9.45 6.80
CA SER A 68 13.95 -9.23 8.04
C SER A 68 15.21 -10.10 8.00
N GLY A 69 16.18 -9.71 7.19
CA GLY A 69 17.44 -10.44 7.09
C GLY A 69 18.30 -10.00 5.92
N GLY A 70 19.40 -9.32 6.24
CA GLY A 70 20.48 -8.95 5.34
C GLY A 70 21.38 -7.90 5.95
#